data_AF-A0A133UNS8-F1
#
_entry.id   AF-A0A133UNS8-F1
#
_cell.length_a   1.000
_cell.length_b   1.000
_cell.length_c   1.000
_cell.angle_alpha   90.00
_cell.angle_beta   90.00
_cell.angle_gamma   90.00
#
_symmetry.space_group_name_H-M   'P 1'
#
loop_
_entity.id
_entity.type
_entity.pdbx_description
1 polymer ?
#
loop_
_entity_poly.entity_id
_entity_poly.type
_entity_poly.pdbx_seq_one_letter_code
_entity_poly.pdbx_strand_id
1 'polypeptide(L)'
;MIASNPETRKTGIEFLKKVIRIISKLRGDVLCGVLYAGWGELKDRMRTQEEWEHAKNGLLEVADVAKQHRVVLALEPVNRFEGYFLNTAKDALKLVKEIGHPNIKIHLDTFQMNIEEKNLTQPIKTVEDELHHLHFCANHRGTPGTGHIPWRDIFKSLKEIEYDNWGVIEAWIPQVFLFGEGKIPRKIAMWREIATDGRKTAKKGLDFLKKVEKEVLD
;
A
#
# COMPACT_ATOMS: atom_id res chain seq x y z
N MET A 1 14.04 -2.68 5.63
CA MET A 1 14.65 -4.00 5.89
C MET A 1 15.82 -4.33 4.97
N ILE A 2 15.82 -3.90 3.71
CA ILE A 2 16.79 -4.37 2.70
C ILE A 2 18.18 -3.72 2.70
N ALA A 3 18.48 -2.81 3.64
CA ALA A 3 19.76 -2.10 3.66
C ALA A 3 20.94 -3.07 3.84
N SER A 4 22.08 -2.84 3.17
CA SER A 4 23.29 -3.64 3.34
C SER A 4 23.89 -3.49 4.74
N ASN A 5 23.81 -2.29 5.33
CA ASN A 5 24.26 -2.01 6.69
C ASN A 5 23.32 -2.66 7.73
N PRO A 6 23.81 -3.59 8.57
CA PRO A 6 23.01 -4.24 9.61
C PRO A 6 22.38 -3.28 10.62
N GLU A 7 23.07 -2.21 11.02
CA GLU A 7 22.55 -1.23 11.98
C GLU A 7 21.40 -0.41 11.39
N THR A 8 21.47 -0.11 10.09
CA THR A 8 20.34 0.51 9.38
C THR A 8 19.12 -0.40 9.36
N ARG A 9 19.31 -1.71 9.12
CA ARG A 9 18.21 -2.69 9.19
C ARG A 9 17.60 -2.75 10.59
N LYS A 10 18.44 -2.89 11.62
CA LYS A 10 18.01 -2.93 13.03
C LYS A 10 17.22 -1.69 13.42
N THR A 11 17.67 -0.51 12.99
CA THR A 11 16.96 0.76 13.23
C THR A 11 15.57 0.75 12.60
N GLY A 12 15.44 0.27 11.36
CA GLY A 12 14.14 0.13 10.68
C GLY A 12 13.20 -0.86 11.38
N ILE A 13 13.72 -1.98 11.85
CA ILE A 13 12.97 -3.00 12.61
C ILE A 13 12.42 -2.39 13.91
N GLU A 14 13.27 -1.73 14.70
CA GLU A 14 12.85 -1.11 15.97
C GLU A 14 11.86 0.04 15.75
N PHE A 15 12.01 0.79 14.66
CA PHE A 15 11.03 1.80 14.25
C PHE A 15 9.66 1.19 14.01
N LEU A 16 9.55 0.13 13.20
CA LEU A 16 8.25 -0.52 12.94
C LEU A 16 7.65 -1.12 14.22
N LYS A 17 8.45 -1.77 15.08
CA LYS A 17 7.98 -2.26 16.39
C LYS A 17 7.41 -1.13 17.25
N LYS A 18 8.03 0.06 17.24
CA LYS A 18 7.49 1.24 17.94
C LYS A 18 6.16 1.70 17.34
N VAL A 19 6.05 1.77 16.01
CA VAL A 19 4.82 2.17 15.32
C VAL A 19 3.67 1.20 15.63
N ILE A 20 3.92 -0.11 15.62
CA ILE A 20 2.94 -1.14 16.00
C ILE A 20 2.38 -0.90 17.41
N ARG A 21 3.26 -0.63 18.38
CA ARG A 21 2.83 -0.32 19.76
C ARG A 21 1.96 0.93 19.83
N ILE A 22 2.24 1.94 19.00
CA ILE A 22 1.44 3.17 18.92
C ILE A 22 0.07 2.86 18.31
N ILE A 23 0.03 2.15 17.18
CA ILE A 23 -1.22 1.73 16.51
C ILE A 23 -2.11 0.96 17.48
N SER A 24 -1.55 -0.02 18.19
CA SER A 24 -2.25 -0.81 19.19
C SER A 24 -2.83 0.05 20.32
N LYS A 25 -2.07 1.04 20.83
CA LYS A 25 -2.57 2.01 21.83
C LYS A 25 -3.71 2.88 21.30
N LEU A 26 -3.69 3.19 20.01
CA LEU A 26 -4.75 3.93 19.31
C LEU A 26 -5.91 3.03 18.87
N ARG A 27 -5.88 1.74 19.20
CA ARG A 27 -6.86 0.72 18.80
C ARG A 27 -6.97 0.52 17.29
N GLY A 28 -5.91 0.83 16.55
CA GLY A 28 -5.77 0.40 15.16
C GLY A 28 -5.32 -1.07 15.08
N ASP A 29 -5.62 -1.70 13.96
CA ASP A 29 -5.43 -3.13 13.70
C ASP A 29 -4.56 -3.42 12.47
N VAL A 30 -4.19 -2.40 11.68
CA VAL A 30 -3.35 -2.54 10.49
C VAL A 30 -2.24 -1.50 10.47
N LEU A 31 -1.02 -1.95 10.15
CA LEU A 31 0.08 -1.12 9.67
C LEU A 31 0.32 -1.49 8.20
N CYS A 32 0.07 -0.56 7.28
CA CYS A 32 0.22 -0.77 5.84
C CYS A 32 1.30 0.14 5.23
N GLY A 33 1.79 -0.26 4.05
CA GLY A 33 2.69 0.56 3.23
C GLY A 33 3.99 -0.15 2.82
N VAL A 34 5.00 0.65 2.46
CA VAL A 34 6.36 0.15 2.15
C VAL A 34 7.11 -0.16 3.45
N LEU A 35 6.82 -1.32 4.04
CA LEU A 35 7.40 -1.77 5.32
C LEU A 35 8.72 -2.55 5.15
N TYR A 36 9.01 -2.99 3.94
CA TYR A 36 10.16 -3.84 3.60
C TYR A 36 11.40 -3.03 3.18
N ALA A 37 11.24 -1.80 2.70
CA ALA A 37 12.32 -0.95 2.17
C ALA A 37 12.14 0.52 2.57
N GLY A 38 13.11 1.38 2.23
CA GLY A 38 12.88 2.82 2.25
C GLY A 38 12.01 3.25 1.07
N TRP A 39 10.91 3.98 1.32
CA TRP A 39 10.07 4.49 0.23
C TRP A 39 10.83 5.51 -0.64
N GLY A 40 10.74 5.34 -1.96
CA GLY A 40 11.48 6.10 -2.96
C GLY A 40 12.96 5.75 -3.06
N GLU A 41 13.40 4.62 -2.50
CA GLU A 41 14.75 4.08 -2.76
C GLU A 41 14.80 3.47 -4.16
N LEU A 42 15.80 3.85 -4.95
CA LEU A 42 16.03 3.37 -6.32
C LEU A 42 17.46 2.86 -6.47
N LYS A 43 17.66 1.88 -7.36
CA LYS A 43 18.97 1.33 -7.74
C LYS A 43 19.10 1.29 -9.26
N ASP A 44 20.33 1.31 -9.74
CA ASP A 44 20.75 1.07 -11.12
C ASP A 44 20.90 -0.44 -11.43
N ARG A 45 20.34 -1.30 -10.58
CA ARG A 45 20.37 -2.76 -10.69
C ARG A 45 19.06 -3.37 -10.19
N MET A 46 18.84 -4.64 -10.52
CA MET A 46 17.76 -5.44 -9.94
C MET A 46 17.99 -5.68 -8.44
N ARG A 47 16.92 -6.02 -7.71
CA ARG A 47 17.00 -6.53 -6.34
C ARG A 47 17.88 -7.78 -6.28
N THR A 48 18.67 -7.91 -5.22
CA THR A 48 19.49 -9.11 -5.00
C THR A 48 18.74 -10.14 -4.16
N GLN A 49 19.19 -11.40 -4.20
CA GLN A 49 18.69 -12.42 -3.28
C GLN A 49 19.00 -12.08 -1.82
N GLU A 50 20.13 -11.42 -1.55
CA GLU A 50 20.49 -10.98 -0.20
C GLU A 50 19.47 -9.95 0.35
N GLU A 51 19.05 -8.99 -0.48
CA GLU A 51 18.00 -8.03 -0.12
C GLU A 51 16.66 -8.74 0.16
N TRP A 52 16.35 -9.77 -0.62
CA TRP A 52 15.17 -10.60 -0.42
C TRP A 52 15.18 -11.31 0.95
N GLU A 53 16.30 -11.95 1.30
CA GLU A 53 16.44 -12.62 2.61
C GLU A 53 16.48 -11.61 3.76
N HIS A 54 17.09 -10.43 3.59
CA HIS A 54 17.01 -9.35 4.58
C HIS A 54 15.58 -8.87 4.82
N ALA A 55 14.78 -8.71 3.76
CA ALA A 55 13.37 -8.35 3.89
C ALA A 55 12.59 -9.42 4.68
N LYS A 56 12.75 -10.70 4.31
CA LYS A 56 12.08 -11.82 4.98
C LYS A 56 12.39 -11.87 6.47
N ASN A 57 13.68 -11.88 6.82
CA ASN A 57 14.12 -11.98 8.21
C ASN A 57 13.67 -10.79 9.05
N GLY A 58 13.82 -9.57 8.51
CA GLY A 58 13.40 -8.36 9.22
C GLY A 58 11.89 -8.26 9.39
N LEU A 59 11.11 -8.64 8.39
CA LEU A 59 9.65 -8.66 8.48
C LEU A 59 9.15 -9.72 9.45
N LEU A 60 9.75 -10.91 9.47
CA LEU A 60 9.40 -11.97 10.42
C LEU A 60 9.58 -11.49 11.87
N GLU A 61 10.70 -10.83 12.18
CA GLU A 61 10.96 -10.27 13.51
C GLU A 61 9.93 -9.20 13.94
N VAL A 62 9.47 -8.39 12.98
CA VAL A 62 8.43 -7.38 13.24
C VAL A 62 7.05 -8.03 13.39
N ALA A 63 6.78 -9.10 12.65
CA ALA A 63 5.49 -9.78 12.63
C ALA A 63 5.14 -10.46 13.97
N ASP A 64 6.14 -10.97 14.70
CA ASP A 64 5.93 -11.51 16.05
C ASP A 64 5.40 -10.44 17.01
N VAL A 65 5.96 -9.24 16.94
CA VAL A 65 5.50 -8.09 17.74
C VAL A 65 4.11 -7.63 17.26
N ALA A 66 3.88 -7.59 15.95
CA ALA A 66 2.59 -7.25 15.37
C ALA A 66 1.48 -8.18 15.90
N LYS A 67 1.75 -9.49 15.94
CA LYS A 67 0.83 -10.52 16.47
C LYS A 67 0.45 -10.28 17.93
N GLN A 68 1.43 -10.01 18.79
CA GLN A 68 1.19 -9.71 20.22
C GLN A 68 0.29 -8.49 20.41
N HIS A 69 0.37 -7.53 19.48
CA HIS A 69 -0.38 -6.28 19.52
C HIS A 69 -1.68 -6.30 18.71
N ARG A 70 -2.03 -7.45 18.09
CA ARG A 70 -3.18 -7.60 17.19
C ARG A 70 -3.16 -6.61 16.02
N VAL A 71 -1.97 -6.35 15.49
CA VAL A 71 -1.75 -5.53 14.31
C VAL A 71 -1.33 -6.44 13.16
N VAL A 72 -1.92 -6.25 11.99
CA VAL A 72 -1.52 -6.89 10.73
C VAL A 72 -0.55 -5.98 9.98
N LEU A 73 0.50 -6.55 9.41
CA LEU A 73 1.45 -5.87 8.54
C LEU A 73 1.02 -6.10 7.08
N ALA A 74 0.48 -5.07 6.44
CA ALA A 74 0.03 -5.17 5.04
C ALA A 74 1.09 -4.53 4.10
N LEU A 75 1.83 -5.37 3.38
CA LEU A 75 2.94 -4.96 2.53
C LEU A 75 2.41 -4.39 1.20
N GLU A 76 2.79 -3.15 0.87
CA GLU A 76 2.34 -2.47 -0.35
C GLU A 76 3.37 -2.59 -1.48
N PRO A 77 3.12 -3.34 -2.57
CA PRO A 77 3.88 -3.18 -3.80
C PRO A 77 3.61 -1.80 -4.38
N VAL A 78 4.68 -1.08 -4.70
CA VAL A 78 4.60 0.27 -5.27
C VAL A 78 5.19 0.28 -6.67
N ASN A 79 4.86 1.28 -7.48
CA ASN A 79 5.41 1.41 -8.81
C ASN A 79 6.93 1.63 -8.80
N ARG A 80 7.57 1.37 -9.94
CA ARG A 80 9.03 1.41 -10.12
C ARG A 80 9.69 2.77 -9.84
N PHE A 81 8.90 3.85 -9.79
CA PHE A 81 9.40 5.19 -9.46
C PHE A 81 9.35 5.48 -7.95
N GLU A 82 8.63 4.65 -7.19
CA GLU A 82 8.47 4.73 -5.73
C GLU A 82 9.24 3.62 -4.99
N GLY A 83 9.73 2.61 -5.69
CA GLY A 83 10.64 1.61 -5.15
C GLY A 83 11.07 0.58 -6.19
N TYR A 84 12.26 0.01 -6.03
CA TYR A 84 12.80 -1.01 -6.94
C TYR A 84 12.61 -2.46 -6.46
N PHE A 85 12.22 -2.66 -5.20
CA PHE A 85 12.29 -3.98 -4.54
C PHE A 85 11.02 -4.83 -4.76
N LEU A 86 9.83 -4.27 -4.56
CA LEU A 86 8.55 -4.99 -4.64
C LEU A 86 7.55 -4.15 -5.43
N ASN A 87 7.14 -4.64 -6.60
CA ASN A 87 6.38 -3.85 -7.57
C ASN A 87 5.07 -4.48 -8.04
N THR A 88 4.89 -5.78 -7.85
CA THR A 88 3.70 -6.51 -8.32
C THR A 88 3.06 -7.30 -7.18
N ALA A 89 1.77 -7.54 -7.29
CA ALA A 89 1.00 -8.41 -6.41
C ALA A 89 1.58 -9.83 -6.38
N LYS A 90 2.07 -10.33 -7.53
CA LYS A 90 2.73 -11.64 -7.62
C LYS A 90 4.01 -11.70 -6.78
N ASP A 91 4.85 -10.66 -6.84
CA ASP A 91 6.04 -10.59 -6.01
C ASP A 91 5.70 -10.45 -4.53
N ALA A 92 4.69 -9.64 -4.17
CA ALA A 92 4.21 -9.56 -2.79
C ALA A 92 3.71 -10.90 -2.27
N LEU A 93 2.90 -11.62 -3.05
CA LEU A 93 2.42 -12.95 -2.69
C LEU A 93 3.58 -13.91 -2.45
N LYS A 94 4.58 -13.92 -3.34
CA LYS A 94 5.78 -14.73 -3.17
C LYS A 94 6.46 -14.42 -1.83
N LEU A 95 6.66 -13.14 -1.51
CA LEU A 95 7.29 -12.73 -0.25
C LEU A 95 6.47 -13.17 0.97
N VAL A 96 5.15 -12.91 0.97
CA VAL A 96 4.25 -13.27 2.07
C VAL A 96 4.22 -14.78 2.30
N LYS A 97 4.10 -15.58 1.22
CA LYS A 97 4.11 -17.04 1.32
C LYS A 97 5.46 -17.60 1.79
N GLU A 98 6.58 -17.03 1.36
CA GLU A 98 7.91 -17.44 1.83
C GLU A 98 8.17 -17.10 3.29
N ILE A 99 7.60 -16.01 3.81
CA ILE A 99 7.70 -15.69 5.24
C ILE A 99 6.78 -16.61 6.06
N GLY A 100 5.60 -16.94 5.53
CA GLY A 100 4.70 -17.93 6.13
C GLY A 100 4.12 -17.52 7.48
N HIS A 101 4.05 -16.21 7.78
CA HIS A 101 3.55 -15.70 9.06
C HIS A 101 2.15 -15.07 8.90
N PRO A 102 1.15 -15.45 9.72
CA PRO A 102 -0.26 -15.06 9.51
C PRO A 102 -0.54 -13.55 9.67
N ASN A 103 0.30 -12.82 10.42
CA ASN A 103 0.18 -11.36 10.56
C ASN A 103 0.86 -10.56 9.44
N ILE A 104 1.42 -11.22 8.42
CA ILE A 104 1.93 -10.53 7.23
C ILE A 104 0.96 -10.78 6.10
N LYS A 105 0.44 -9.69 5.55
CA LYS A 105 -0.57 -9.68 4.51
C LYS A 105 -0.18 -8.67 3.43
N ILE A 106 -1.04 -8.49 2.44
CA ILE A 106 -0.81 -7.65 1.28
C ILE A 106 -1.71 -6.43 1.33
N HIS A 107 -1.10 -5.29 1.05
CA HIS A 107 -1.76 -4.03 0.73
C HIS A 107 -1.67 -3.84 -0.79
N LEU A 108 -2.79 -3.73 -1.49
CA LEU A 108 -2.80 -3.32 -2.89
C LEU A 108 -3.22 -1.85 -3.02
N ASP A 109 -2.78 -1.19 -4.08
CA ASP A 109 -3.15 0.19 -4.37
C ASP A 109 -3.43 0.32 -5.88
N THR A 110 -4.61 0.84 -6.23
CA THR A 110 -5.05 0.92 -7.62
C THR A 110 -4.22 1.86 -8.49
N PHE A 111 -3.58 2.89 -7.92
CA PHE A 111 -2.62 3.73 -8.63
C PHE A 111 -1.32 2.97 -8.92
N GLN A 112 -0.80 2.24 -7.94
CA GLN A 112 0.42 1.45 -8.10
C GLN A 112 0.23 0.34 -9.13
N MET A 113 -0.87 -0.41 -9.00
CA MET A 113 -1.26 -1.47 -9.93
C MET A 113 -1.45 -0.94 -11.36
N ASN A 114 -1.99 0.27 -11.52
CA ASN A 114 -2.22 0.88 -12.84
C ASN A 114 -0.93 1.12 -13.64
N ILE A 115 0.23 1.13 -12.98
CA ILE A 115 1.54 1.30 -13.63
C ILE A 115 2.21 -0.05 -13.89
N GLU A 116 2.16 -0.96 -12.92
CA GLU A 116 2.98 -2.19 -12.94
C GLU A 116 2.24 -3.44 -13.42
N GLU A 117 0.93 -3.51 -13.21
CA GLU A 117 0.15 -4.71 -13.48
C GLU A 117 -0.39 -4.73 -14.91
N LYS A 118 -0.54 -5.93 -15.48
CA LYS A 118 -1.08 -6.09 -16.85
C LYS A 118 -2.55 -5.72 -16.96
N ASN A 119 -3.28 -5.79 -15.84
CA ASN A 119 -4.66 -5.36 -15.68
C ASN A 119 -4.92 -5.13 -14.18
N LEU A 120 -6.10 -4.58 -13.84
CA LEU A 120 -6.42 -4.16 -12.48
C LEU A 120 -7.28 -5.16 -11.68
N THR A 121 -7.68 -6.27 -12.29
CA THR A 121 -8.54 -7.29 -11.64
C THR A 121 -7.76 -8.53 -11.22
N GLN A 122 -6.87 -9.02 -12.08
CA GLN A 122 -6.04 -10.18 -11.84
C GLN A 122 -5.14 -10.08 -10.60
N PRO A 123 -4.55 -8.92 -10.26
CA PRO A 123 -3.73 -8.80 -9.05
C PRO A 123 -4.52 -9.08 -7.77
N ILE A 124 -5.78 -8.63 -7.70
CA ILE A 124 -6.71 -8.90 -6.58
C ILE A 124 -6.95 -10.41 -6.45
N LYS A 125 -7.27 -11.06 -7.58
CA LYS A 125 -7.45 -12.53 -7.65
C LYS A 125 -6.15 -13.32 -7.50
N THR A 126 -5.00 -12.67 -7.59
CA THR A 126 -3.71 -13.36 -7.41
C THR A 126 -3.42 -13.50 -5.92
N VAL A 127 -3.76 -12.48 -5.14
CA VAL A 127 -3.45 -12.44 -3.71
C VAL A 127 -4.54 -13.07 -2.85
N GLU A 128 -5.80 -13.07 -3.32
CA GLU A 128 -6.96 -13.71 -2.67
C GLU A 128 -6.98 -13.46 -1.15
N ASP A 129 -6.89 -14.52 -0.35
CA ASP A 129 -6.92 -14.53 1.12
C ASP A 129 -5.77 -13.74 1.79
N GLU A 130 -4.75 -13.36 1.03
CA GLU A 130 -3.65 -12.53 1.52
C GLU A 130 -3.91 -11.04 1.39
N LEU A 131 -4.96 -10.60 0.66
CA LEU A 131 -5.34 -9.19 0.61
C LEU A 131 -5.96 -8.75 1.94
N HIS A 132 -5.38 -7.73 2.56
CA HIS A 132 -5.86 -7.21 3.85
C HIS A 132 -6.03 -5.69 3.90
N HIS A 133 -5.48 -4.97 2.92
CA HIS A 133 -5.68 -3.54 2.78
C HIS A 133 -5.75 -3.17 1.32
N LEU A 134 -6.58 -2.19 0.98
CA LEU A 134 -6.67 -1.66 -0.37
C LEU A 134 -6.73 -0.14 -0.36
N HIS A 135 -5.84 0.51 -1.08
CA HIS A 135 -5.99 1.91 -1.45
C HIS A 135 -6.83 2.05 -2.72
N PHE A 136 -7.91 2.81 -2.63
CA PHE A 136 -8.69 3.31 -3.75
C PHE A 136 -8.12 4.64 -4.22
N CYS A 137 -7.10 4.57 -5.06
CA CYS A 137 -6.37 5.71 -5.59
C CYS A 137 -6.57 5.84 -7.11
N ALA A 138 -7.07 6.98 -7.59
CA ALA A 138 -7.27 7.21 -9.02
C ALA A 138 -5.93 7.19 -9.78
N ASN A 139 -5.94 6.93 -11.10
CA ASN A 139 -4.72 6.86 -11.92
C ASN A 139 -3.85 8.13 -11.89
N HIS A 140 -4.44 9.28 -11.54
CA HIS A 140 -3.74 10.56 -11.40
C HIS A 140 -3.70 11.05 -9.93
N ARG A 141 -3.93 10.15 -8.96
CA ARG A 141 -4.00 10.39 -7.50
C ARG A 141 -5.00 11.46 -7.04
N GLY A 142 -5.98 11.79 -7.88
CA GLY A 142 -7.07 12.72 -7.55
C GLY A 142 -8.28 11.98 -7.00
N THR A 143 -9.46 12.61 -7.12
CA THR A 143 -10.71 12.03 -6.64
C THR A 143 -11.03 10.71 -7.38
N PRO A 144 -11.32 9.58 -6.68
CA PRO A 144 -11.88 8.40 -7.31
C PRO A 144 -13.09 8.73 -8.19
N GLY A 145 -13.14 8.15 -9.40
CA GLY A 145 -14.19 8.39 -10.39
C GLY A 145 -13.92 9.51 -11.40
N THR A 146 -12.85 10.29 -11.26
CA THR A 146 -12.46 11.32 -12.26
C THR A 146 -11.36 10.85 -13.22
N GLY A 147 -11.00 9.58 -13.14
CA GLY A 147 -9.93 8.95 -13.91
C GLY A 147 -10.41 7.77 -14.73
N HIS A 148 -9.49 6.92 -15.19
CA HIS A 148 -9.79 5.76 -16.05
C HIS A 148 -9.69 4.40 -15.33
N ILE A 149 -9.60 4.40 -13.99
CA ILE A 149 -9.60 3.16 -13.21
C ILE A 149 -10.98 2.47 -13.35
N PRO A 150 -11.04 1.17 -13.72
CA PRO A 150 -12.28 0.44 -13.95
C PRO A 150 -12.89 -0.04 -12.63
N TRP A 151 -13.42 0.88 -11.83
CA TRP A 151 -13.91 0.60 -10.46
C TRP A 151 -14.94 -0.53 -10.40
N ARG A 152 -15.86 -0.63 -11.37
CA ARG A 152 -16.84 -1.73 -11.41
C ARG A 152 -16.18 -3.10 -11.44
N ASP A 153 -15.11 -3.27 -12.21
CA ASP A 153 -14.43 -4.56 -12.34
C ASP A 153 -13.53 -4.86 -11.13
N ILE A 154 -12.99 -3.81 -10.49
CA ILE A 154 -12.31 -3.92 -9.19
C ILE A 154 -13.28 -4.44 -8.12
N PHE A 155 -14.45 -3.80 -7.96
CA PHE A 155 -15.46 -4.25 -6.99
C PHE A 155 -15.97 -5.66 -7.28
N LYS A 156 -16.13 -6.05 -8.55
CA LYS A 156 -16.46 -7.44 -8.91
C LYS A 156 -15.37 -8.40 -8.44
N SER A 157 -14.10 -8.06 -8.68
CA SER A 157 -12.97 -8.89 -8.25
C SER A 157 -12.88 -9.01 -6.74
N LEU A 158 -13.18 -7.93 -6.00
CA LEU A 158 -13.26 -7.95 -4.53
C LEU A 158 -14.43 -8.82 -4.04
N LYS A 159 -15.60 -8.75 -4.69
CA LYS A 159 -16.75 -9.63 -4.40
C LYS A 159 -16.40 -11.11 -4.64
N GLU A 160 -15.71 -11.41 -5.74
CA GLU A 160 -15.31 -12.78 -6.09
C GLU A 160 -14.38 -13.42 -5.06
N ILE A 161 -13.52 -12.64 -4.41
CA ILE A 161 -12.62 -13.13 -3.34
C ILE A 161 -13.19 -12.91 -1.93
N GLU A 162 -14.46 -12.52 -1.82
CA GLU A 162 -15.15 -12.26 -0.54
C GLU A 162 -14.39 -11.27 0.36
N TYR A 163 -13.79 -10.22 -0.24
CA TYR A 163 -13.00 -9.25 0.51
C TYR A 163 -13.88 -8.38 1.43
N ASP A 164 -13.61 -8.45 2.74
CA ASP A 164 -14.35 -7.71 3.79
C ASP A 164 -13.40 -6.90 4.72
N ASN A 165 -12.23 -6.49 4.23
CA ASN A 165 -11.30 -5.64 4.98
C ASN A 165 -11.34 -4.18 4.51
N TRP A 166 -10.49 -3.33 5.09
CA TRP A 166 -10.47 -1.89 4.83
C TRP A 166 -10.14 -1.55 3.38
N GLY A 167 -10.97 -0.68 2.80
CA GLY A 167 -10.66 0.06 1.58
C GLY A 167 -10.56 1.56 1.88
N VAL A 168 -9.42 2.18 1.59
CA VAL A 168 -9.11 3.56 1.98
C VAL A 168 -8.90 4.42 0.75
N ILE A 169 -9.54 5.59 0.69
CA ILE A 169 -9.26 6.56 -0.37
C ILE A 169 -7.91 7.21 -0.10
N GLU A 170 -6.96 7.04 -1.02
CA GLU A 170 -5.77 7.86 -1.08
C GLU A 170 -5.91 8.88 -2.22
N ALA A 171 -5.83 10.16 -1.88
CA ALA A 171 -5.80 11.25 -2.85
C ALA A 171 -4.82 12.33 -2.38
N TRP A 172 -4.07 12.89 -3.33
CA TRP A 172 -3.04 13.87 -3.04
C TRP A 172 -3.49 15.26 -3.46
N ILE A 173 -3.23 16.24 -2.60
CA ILE A 173 -3.66 17.62 -2.79
C ILE A 173 -2.42 18.51 -2.64
N PRO A 174 -1.92 19.12 -3.73
CA PRO A 174 -0.69 19.93 -3.70
C PRO A 174 -0.64 20.93 -2.55
N GLN A 175 -1.79 21.56 -2.27
CA GLN A 175 -1.96 22.60 -1.28
C GLN A 175 -1.64 22.09 0.12
N VAL A 176 -1.97 20.83 0.45
CA VAL A 176 -1.60 20.22 1.74
C VAL A 176 -0.09 20.20 1.92
N PHE A 177 0.66 19.87 0.86
CA PHE A 177 2.12 19.87 0.89
C PHE A 177 2.70 21.28 0.90
N LEU A 178 2.12 22.22 0.14
CA LEU A 178 2.54 23.62 0.16
C LEU A 178 2.32 24.27 1.54
N PHE A 179 1.19 24.00 2.20
CA PHE A 179 0.92 24.51 3.54
C PHE A 179 1.81 23.87 4.60
N GLY A 180 2.08 22.56 4.52
CA GLY A 180 2.86 21.84 5.52
C GLY A 180 4.38 21.98 5.36
N GLU A 181 4.88 21.94 4.13
CA GLU A 181 6.32 21.85 3.82
C GLU A 181 6.85 23.06 3.04
N GLY A 182 5.99 23.99 2.61
CA GLY A 182 6.37 25.14 1.78
C GLY A 182 6.74 24.77 0.33
N LYS A 183 6.66 23.49 -0.04
CA LYS A 183 7.03 22.96 -1.35
C LYS A 183 6.31 21.64 -1.62
N ILE A 184 6.24 21.25 -2.90
CA ILE A 184 5.83 19.91 -3.29
C ILE A 184 7.03 18.96 -3.17
N PRO A 185 6.96 17.88 -2.37
CA PRO A 185 8.06 16.93 -2.25
C PRO A 185 8.35 16.25 -3.60
N ARG A 186 9.63 16.16 -3.94
CA ARG A 186 10.07 15.53 -5.21
C ARG A 186 9.55 14.10 -5.38
N LYS A 187 9.47 13.33 -4.30
CA LYS A 187 8.98 11.94 -4.31
C LYS A 187 7.46 11.84 -4.51
N ILE A 188 6.72 12.87 -4.10
CA ILE A 188 5.27 12.98 -4.27
C ILE A 188 4.94 13.46 -5.69
N ALA A 189 5.80 14.27 -6.30
CA ALA A 189 5.70 14.66 -7.71
C ALA A 189 4.32 15.22 -8.15
N MET A 190 3.60 15.86 -7.23
CA MET A 190 2.24 16.36 -7.46
C MET A 190 2.25 17.80 -7.97
N TRP A 191 2.64 17.99 -9.24
CA TRP A 191 2.90 19.30 -9.85
C TRP A 191 1.67 20.02 -10.40
N ARG A 192 0.52 19.35 -10.42
CA ARG A 192 -0.74 19.88 -10.98
C ARG A 192 -1.74 20.09 -9.87
N GLU A 193 -2.51 21.16 -9.96
CA GLU A 193 -3.68 21.39 -9.11
C GLU A 193 -4.82 20.46 -9.53
N ILE A 194 -4.82 19.23 -8.99
CA ILE A 194 -5.83 18.20 -9.28
C ILE A 194 -7.06 18.28 -8.36
N ALA A 195 -6.91 18.93 -7.21
CA ALA A 195 -7.96 19.25 -6.26
C ALA A 195 -7.48 20.38 -5.35
N THR A 196 -8.40 21.15 -4.78
CA THR A 196 -8.10 22.29 -3.90
C THR A 196 -8.67 22.14 -2.48
N ASP A 197 -9.49 21.10 -2.24
CA ASP A 197 -10.20 20.89 -0.98
C ASP A 197 -10.24 19.39 -0.64
N GLY A 198 -9.56 19.01 0.44
CA GLY A 198 -9.49 17.62 0.90
C GLY A 198 -10.79 17.02 1.36
N ARG A 199 -11.65 17.82 2.01
CA ARG A 199 -12.95 17.33 2.50
C ARG A 199 -13.89 17.06 1.35
N LYS A 200 -13.93 17.96 0.36
CA LYS A 200 -14.73 17.76 -0.87
C LYS A 200 -14.22 16.58 -1.68
N THR A 201 -12.90 16.43 -1.81
CA THR A 201 -12.27 15.30 -2.51
C THR A 201 -12.66 13.98 -1.86
N ALA A 202 -12.48 13.86 -0.53
CA ALA A 202 -12.85 12.66 0.21
C ALA A 202 -14.35 12.33 0.09
N LYS A 203 -15.24 13.32 0.27
CA LYS A 203 -16.68 13.12 0.17
C LYS A 203 -17.10 12.66 -1.23
N LYS A 204 -16.66 13.35 -2.28
CA LYS A 204 -17.00 12.98 -3.67
C LYS A 204 -16.47 11.60 -4.05
N GLY A 205 -15.23 11.28 -3.64
CA GLY A 205 -14.64 9.96 -3.86
C GLY A 205 -15.43 8.86 -3.16
N LEU A 206 -15.82 9.07 -1.90
CA LEU A 206 -16.61 8.11 -1.12
C LEU A 206 -18.01 7.91 -1.72
N ASP A 207 -18.72 9.01 -2.03
CA ASP A 207 -20.06 8.95 -2.63
C ASP A 207 -20.02 8.17 -3.96
N PHE A 208 -19.00 8.41 -4.78
CA PHE A 208 -18.78 7.67 -6.03
C PHE A 208 -18.50 6.19 -5.79
N LEU A 209 -17.55 5.84 -4.91
CA LEU A 209 -17.18 4.45 -4.65
C LEU A 209 -18.35 3.67 -4.03
N LYS A 210 -19.10 4.26 -3.09
CA LYS A 210 -20.31 3.65 -2.50
C LYS A 210 -21.41 3.41 -3.52
N LYS A 211 -21.57 4.32 -4.49
CA LYS A 211 -22.50 4.10 -5.60
C LYS A 211 -22.06 2.89 -6.44
N VAL A 212 -20.79 2.81 -6.81
CA VAL A 212 -20.26 1.68 -7.61
C VAL A 212 -20.35 0.35 -6.85
N GLU A 213 -19.99 0.35 -5.57
CA GLU A 213 -20.12 -0.80 -4.67
C GLU A 213 -21.56 -1.32 -4.68
N LYS A 214 -22.53 -0.44 -4.44
CA LYS A 214 -23.95 -0.79 -4.46
C LYS A 214 -24.38 -1.43 -5.78
N GLU A 215 -24.00 -0.84 -6.92
CA GLU A 215 -24.35 -1.35 -8.25
C GLU A 215 -23.70 -2.70 -8.63
N VAL A 216 -22.76 -3.21 -7.84
CA VAL A 216 -22.04 -4.48 -8.07
C VAL A 216 -22.38 -5.52 -7.01
N LEU A 217 -22.58 -5.09 -5.76
CA LEU A 217 -22.86 -5.96 -4.64
C LEU A 217 -24.35 -6.31 -4.50
N ASP A 218 -25.26 -5.37 -4.80
CA ASP A 218 -26.72 -5.61 -4.91
C ASP A 218 -27.07 -6.42 -6.17
#